data_AF-A0A286GZD4-F1
#
_entry.id   AF-A0A286GZD4-F1
#
_cell.length_a   1.000
_cell.length_b   1.000
_cell.length_c   1.000
_cell.angle_alpha   90.00
_cell.angle_beta   90.00
_cell.angle_gamma   90.00
#
_symmetry.space_group_name_H-M   'P 1'
#
loop_
_entity.id
_entity.type
_entity.pdbx_description
1 polymer ?
#
loop_
_entity_poly.entity_id
_entity_poly.type
_entity_poly.pdbx_seq_one_letter_code
_entity_poly.pdbx_strand_id
1 'polypeptide(L)'
;MTFDLAGALRRIRRLADLSQRELARACGISQSAIARAERNASDLPTGALVRAAAQAGLTVALVDGEGQEVAPMSSQAVRDRADRRFPAHLDTRYSDQGWWHDDHHYGRARPWYTFDRDRRLRDAVRRRVGTPEDHQLPQPGDSPEERAAERAAVRRRRRDEDRERRCLAGESRRLPEFFECHCLSGCDDLEDWSGRPVHAEGCPCSCDVG
;
A
#
# COMPACT_ATOMS: atom_id res chain seq x y z
N MET A 1 14.17 23.15 -21.59
CA MET A 1 13.84 23.07 -23.04
C MET A 1 12.36 23.36 -23.20
N THR A 2 11.98 24.19 -24.16
CA THR A 2 10.56 24.54 -24.41
C THR A 2 10.05 23.66 -25.55
N PHE A 3 8.86 23.08 -25.42
CA PHE A 3 8.26 22.21 -26.44
C PHE A 3 7.89 23.02 -27.70
N ASP A 4 8.47 22.68 -28.87
CA ASP A 4 8.13 23.30 -30.16
C ASP A 4 6.85 22.66 -30.75
N LEU A 5 5.70 23.21 -30.36
CA LEU A 5 4.40 22.77 -30.86
C LEU A 5 4.27 22.95 -32.38
N ALA A 6 4.79 24.04 -32.95
CA ALA A 6 4.67 24.32 -34.38
C ALA A 6 5.50 23.36 -35.23
N GLY A 7 6.71 23.02 -34.78
CA GLY A 7 7.54 21.97 -35.36
C GLY A 7 6.86 20.60 -35.26
N ALA A 8 6.31 20.25 -34.09
CA ALA A 8 5.61 18.99 -33.87
C ALA A 8 4.39 18.81 -34.80
N LEU A 9 3.54 19.83 -34.95
CA LEU A 9 2.38 19.77 -35.85
C LEU A 9 2.78 19.61 -37.31
N ARG A 10 3.81 20.34 -37.77
CA ARG A 10 4.34 20.18 -39.14
C ARG A 10 4.90 18.77 -39.36
N ARG A 11 5.57 18.19 -38.35
CA ARG A 11 6.08 16.82 -38.40
C ARG A 11 4.94 15.80 -38.48
N ILE A 12 3.91 15.94 -37.64
CA ILE A 12 2.70 15.09 -37.67
C ILE A 12 2.06 15.13 -39.06
N ARG A 13 1.82 16.34 -39.60
CA ARG A 13 1.25 16.49 -40.94
C ARG A 13 2.08 15.85 -42.03
N ARG A 14 3.41 15.96 -41.94
CA ARG A 14 4.32 15.35 -42.90
C ARG A 14 4.29 13.82 -42.83
N LEU A 15 4.10 13.25 -41.65
CA LEU A 15 4.00 11.80 -41.45
C LEU A 15 2.64 11.24 -41.88
N ALA A 16 1.57 11.97 -41.58
CA ALA A 16 0.19 11.57 -41.90
C ALA A 16 -0.26 11.98 -43.32
N ASP A 17 0.57 12.71 -44.07
CA ASP A 17 0.27 13.31 -45.37
C ASP A 17 -1.02 14.16 -45.39
N LEU A 18 -1.16 15.07 -44.40
CA LEU A 18 -2.35 15.90 -44.23
C LEU A 18 -2.09 17.39 -44.47
N SER A 19 -3.01 18.02 -45.20
CA SER A 19 -3.14 19.49 -45.22
C SER A 19 -3.61 20.03 -43.86
N GLN A 20 -3.47 21.35 -43.64
CA GLN A 20 -3.98 21.99 -42.42
C GLN A 20 -5.49 21.78 -42.25
N ARG A 21 -6.26 21.79 -43.35
CA ARG A 21 -7.73 21.64 -43.32
C ARG A 21 -8.13 20.22 -42.93
N GLU A 22 -7.41 19.23 -43.44
CA GLU A 22 -7.66 17.83 -43.10
C GLU A 22 -7.27 17.53 -41.66
N LEU A 23 -6.12 18.01 -41.20
CA LEU A 23 -5.72 17.88 -39.80
C LEU A 23 -6.75 18.54 -38.87
N ALA A 24 -7.22 19.75 -39.20
CA ALA A 24 -8.23 20.44 -38.42
C ALA A 24 -9.53 19.62 -38.30
N ARG A 25 -9.98 19.02 -39.41
CA ARG A 25 -11.14 18.13 -39.43
C ARG A 25 -10.91 16.89 -38.56
N ALA A 26 -9.77 16.22 -38.69
CA ALA A 26 -9.42 15.04 -37.90
C ALA A 26 -9.34 15.34 -36.39
N CYS A 27 -8.87 16.55 -36.03
CA CYS A 27 -8.78 17.00 -34.65
C CYS A 27 -10.09 17.58 -34.10
N GLY A 28 -11.12 17.80 -34.94
CA GLY A 28 -12.39 18.42 -34.54
C GLY A 28 -12.26 19.89 -34.12
N ILE A 29 -11.34 20.63 -34.73
CA ILE A 29 -11.10 22.06 -34.44
C ILE A 29 -11.08 22.89 -35.73
N SER A 30 -11.11 24.22 -35.60
CA SER A 30 -11.06 25.09 -36.77
C SER A 30 -9.68 25.08 -37.44
N GLN A 31 -9.65 25.23 -38.77
CA GLN A 31 -8.40 25.39 -39.51
C GLN A 31 -7.61 26.62 -39.00
N SER A 32 -8.29 27.70 -38.65
CA SER A 32 -7.67 28.91 -38.08
C SER A 32 -6.94 28.62 -36.77
N ALA A 33 -7.43 27.67 -35.94
CA ALA A 33 -6.74 27.26 -34.73
C ALA A 33 -5.43 26.51 -35.04
N ILE A 34 -5.45 25.57 -36.00
CA ILE A 34 -4.23 24.90 -36.49
C ILE A 34 -3.23 25.91 -37.05
N ALA A 35 -3.69 26.82 -37.91
CA ALA A 35 -2.83 27.84 -38.52
C ALA A 35 -2.21 28.78 -37.47
N ARG A 36 -2.94 29.10 -36.39
CA ARG A 36 -2.42 29.92 -35.29
C ARG A 36 -1.40 29.15 -34.45
N ALA A 37 -1.67 27.88 -34.14
CA ALA A 37 -0.75 27.01 -33.39
C ALA A 37 0.58 26.81 -34.14
N GLU A 38 0.53 26.63 -35.47
CA GLU A 38 1.73 26.50 -36.30
C GLU A 38 2.53 27.81 -36.47
N ARG A 39 1.90 28.99 -36.30
CA ARG A 39 2.56 30.29 -36.53
C ARG A 39 3.11 30.94 -35.27
N ASN A 40 2.35 30.90 -34.18
CA ASN A 40 2.64 31.68 -32.97
C ASN A 40 2.90 30.78 -31.75
N ALA A 41 3.06 29.47 -31.94
CA ALA A 41 3.11 28.48 -30.86
C ALA A 41 1.98 28.67 -29.84
N SER A 42 0.79 29.10 -30.30
CA SER A 42 -0.35 29.32 -29.42
C SER A 42 -0.83 27.98 -28.87
N ASP A 43 -1.33 28.01 -27.63
CA ASP A 43 -1.87 26.83 -26.97
C ASP A 43 -2.87 26.07 -27.85
N LEU A 44 -2.65 24.75 -27.91
CA LEU A 44 -3.56 23.81 -28.50
C LEU A 44 -4.13 22.95 -27.37
N PRO A 45 -5.44 22.71 -27.30
CA PRO A 45 -6.00 21.79 -26.32
C PRO A 45 -5.28 20.43 -26.41
N THR A 46 -4.84 19.88 -25.29
CA THR A 46 -4.07 18.62 -25.26
C THR A 46 -4.79 17.49 -25.99
N GLY A 47 -6.12 17.40 -25.86
CA GLY A 47 -6.92 16.41 -26.59
C GLY A 47 -6.84 16.55 -28.12
N ALA A 48 -6.70 17.78 -28.65
CA ALA A 48 -6.50 17.99 -30.08
C ALA A 48 -5.08 17.59 -30.52
N LEU A 49 -4.07 17.82 -29.68
CA LEU A 49 -2.70 17.34 -29.94
C LEU A 49 -2.63 15.81 -29.97
N VAL A 50 -3.28 15.13 -29.02
CA VAL A 50 -3.36 13.67 -28.98
C VAL A 50 -4.04 13.13 -30.25
N ARG A 51 -5.16 13.71 -30.66
CA ARG A 51 -5.83 13.31 -31.92
C ARG A 51 -4.97 13.56 -33.15
N ALA A 52 -4.22 14.67 -33.19
CA ALA A 52 -3.28 14.96 -34.27
C ALA A 52 -2.17 13.89 -34.34
N ALA A 53 -1.52 13.61 -33.20
CA ALA A 53 -0.47 12.60 -33.11
C ALA A 53 -0.96 11.23 -33.58
N ALA A 54 -2.18 10.84 -33.19
CA ALA A 54 -2.78 9.58 -33.61
C ALA A 54 -2.94 9.44 -35.13
N GLN A 55 -3.13 10.54 -35.88
CA GLN A 55 -3.19 10.48 -37.36
C GLN A 55 -1.87 10.00 -37.99
N ALA A 56 -0.75 10.19 -37.29
CA ALA A 56 0.58 9.79 -37.71
C ALA A 56 1.05 8.48 -37.03
N GLY A 57 0.16 7.78 -36.30
CA GLY A 57 0.55 6.60 -35.50
C GLY A 57 1.43 6.93 -34.30
N LEU A 58 1.40 8.18 -33.82
CA LEU A 58 2.19 8.65 -32.68
C LEU A 58 1.36 8.71 -31.40
N THR A 59 2.02 8.57 -30.27
CA THR A 59 1.47 8.78 -28.92
C THR A 59 2.09 10.01 -28.27
N VAL A 60 1.38 10.60 -27.30
CA VAL A 60 1.88 11.70 -26.48
C VAL A 60 2.17 11.15 -25.09
N ALA A 61 3.41 11.25 -24.65
CA ALA A 61 3.89 10.77 -23.36
C ALA A 61 4.59 11.90 -22.59
N LEU A 62 4.55 11.83 -21.26
CA LEU A 62 5.43 12.62 -20.41
C LEU A 62 6.74 11.86 -20.27
N VAL A 63 7.85 12.58 -20.43
CA VAL A 63 9.19 11.99 -20.38
C VAL A 63 10.02 12.76 -19.36
N ASP A 64 10.74 12.06 -18.49
CA ASP A 64 11.60 12.65 -17.46
C ASP A 64 12.92 13.21 -18.05
N GLY A 65 13.80 13.70 -17.18
CA GLY A 65 15.09 14.28 -17.59
C GLY A 65 16.05 13.26 -18.21
N GLU A 66 15.83 12.00 -17.90
CA GLU A 66 16.61 10.83 -18.31
C GLU A 66 16.06 10.17 -19.58
N GLY A 67 14.97 10.70 -20.13
CA GLY A 67 14.35 10.19 -21.35
C GLY A 67 13.42 9.00 -21.12
N GLN A 68 13.06 8.69 -19.87
CA GLN A 68 12.12 7.62 -19.53
C GLN A 68 10.68 8.14 -19.52
N GLU A 69 9.76 7.33 -20.02
CA GLU A 69 8.34 7.64 -19.98
C GLU A 69 7.81 7.58 -18.53
N VAL A 70 7.12 8.65 -18.13
CA VAL A 70 6.46 8.74 -16.82
C VAL A 70 5.00 8.30 -16.99
N ALA A 71 4.68 7.12 -16.45
CA ALA A 71 3.33 6.57 -16.49
C ALA A 71 2.33 7.44 -15.71
N PRO A 72 1.05 7.51 -16.14
CA PRO A 72 0.01 8.15 -15.35
C PRO A 72 -0.26 7.36 -14.06
N MET A 73 -0.65 8.07 -12.99
CA MET A 73 -1.12 7.43 -11.76
C MET A 73 -2.29 6.48 -12.05
N SER A 74 -2.27 5.32 -11.42
CA SER A 74 -3.25 4.26 -11.59
C SER A 74 -4.66 4.72 -11.22
N SER A 75 -5.61 4.38 -12.09
CA SER A 75 -7.04 4.57 -11.80
C SER A 75 -7.59 3.56 -10.79
N GLN A 76 -6.84 2.48 -10.53
CA GLN A 76 -7.16 1.37 -9.65
C GLN A 76 -6.45 1.47 -8.29
N ALA A 77 -5.76 2.59 -8.04
CA ALA A 77 -5.19 2.88 -6.73
C ALA A 77 -6.24 2.84 -5.62
N VAL A 78 -5.78 2.54 -4.41
CA VAL A 78 -6.61 2.47 -3.21
C VAL A 78 -7.40 3.76 -2.98
N ARG A 79 -8.59 3.59 -2.42
CA ARG A 79 -9.53 4.69 -2.16
C ARG A 79 -9.85 4.79 -0.68
N ASP A 80 -10.31 5.95 -0.27
CA ASP A 80 -10.84 6.14 1.07
C ASP A 80 -12.20 5.44 1.24
N ARG A 81 -12.74 5.42 2.47
CA ARG A 81 -14.03 4.78 2.75
C ARG A 81 -15.23 5.47 2.11
N ALA A 82 -15.05 6.67 1.58
CA ALA A 82 -16.07 7.41 0.85
C ALA A 82 -15.89 7.26 -0.67
N ASP A 83 -15.10 6.27 -1.12
CA ASP A 83 -14.77 5.97 -2.53
C ASP A 83 -14.01 7.09 -3.26
N ARG A 84 -13.38 8.01 -2.51
CA ARG A 84 -12.58 9.10 -3.07
C ARG A 84 -11.13 8.66 -3.22
N ARG A 85 -10.46 9.23 -4.23
CA ARG A 85 -9.02 9.07 -4.40
C ARG A 85 -8.27 9.82 -3.30
N PHE A 86 -7.16 9.26 -2.85
CA PHE A 86 -6.24 9.97 -1.97
C PHE A 86 -5.57 11.14 -2.72
N PRO A 87 -5.12 12.20 -2.01
CA PRO A 87 -4.39 13.29 -2.64
C PRO A 87 -3.10 12.79 -3.32
N ALA A 88 -2.90 13.16 -4.59
CA ALA A 88 -1.81 12.65 -5.44
C ALA A 88 -0.39 12.84 -4.86
N HIS A 89 -0.16 13.88 -4.06
CA HIS A 89 1.15 14.20 -3.49
C HIS A 89 1.45 13.46 -2.17
N LEU A 90 0.48 12.72 -1.63
CA LEU A 90 0.59 12.02 -0.34
C LEU A 90 0.79 10.53 -0.54
N ASP A 91 1.58 9.93 0.34
CA ASP A 91 1.90 8.51 0.27
C ASP A 91 0.84 7.72 1.05
N THR A 92 0.12 6.84 0.36
CA THR A 92 -0.82 5.91 0.98
C THR A 92 -0.06 4.85 1.76
N ARG A 93 -0.56 4.50 2.94
CA ARG A 93 -0.06 3.39 3.76
C ARG A 93 -1.20 2.71 4.51
N TYR A 94 -0.93 1.53 5.05
CA TYR A 94 -1.89 0.85 5.89
C TYR A 94 -2.12 1.60 7.21
N SER A 95 -3.39 1.64 7.63
CA SER A 95 -3.82 2.37 8.84
C SER A 95 -3.29 1.78 10.15
N ASP A 96 -2.92 0.50 10.13
CA ASP A 96 -2.44 -0.29 11.27
C ASP A 96 -0.94 -0.16 11.55
N GLN A 97 -0.31 0.84 10.94
CA GLN A 97 1.11 1.13 11.07
C GLN A 97 1.40 2.42 11.87
N GLY A 98 0.42 2.95 12.63
CA GLY A 98 0.56 4.21 13.39
C GLY A 98 0.37 4.07 14.90
N TRP A 99 0.91 5.00 15.69
CA TRP A 99 0.75 5.02 17.16
C TRP A 99 -0.70 5.25 17.61
N TRP A 100 -1.54 5.86 16.77
CA TRP A 100 -2.99 6.02 16.95
C TRP A 100 -3.79 4.76 16.61
N HIS A 101 -3.13 3.65 16.28
CA HIS A 101 -3.76 2.36 16.03
C HIS A 101 -4.07 1.60 17.34
N ASP A 102 -3.78 2.19 18.50
CA ASP A 102 -3.98 1.52 19.77
C ASP A 102 -5.46 1.22 20.05
N ASP A 103 -5.71 0.19 20.86
CA ASP A 103 -7.02 -0.41 21.08
C ASP A 103 -8.03 0.54 21.74
N HIS A 104 -7.61 1.72 22.19
CA HIS A 104 -8.44 2.73 22.84
C HIS A 104 -9.48 3.45 21.96
N HIS A 105 -9.54 3.17 20.66
CA HIS A 105 -10.51 3.75 19.72
C HIS A 105 -11.68 2.80 19.41
N TYR A 106 -12.46 2.45 20.42
CA TYR A 106 -13.67 1.64 20.28
C TYR A 106 -14.80 2.47 19.62
N GLY A 107 -15.42 1.94 18.56
CA GLY A 107 -16.69 2.46 18.01
C GLY A 107 -16.65 3.06 16.61
N ARG A 108 -15.48 3.15 15.96
CA ARG A 108 -15.40 3.52 14.53
C ARG A 108 -14.76 2.41 13.73
N ALA A 109 -15.43 2.01 12.64
CA ALA A 109 -14.82 1.07 11.71
C ALA A 109 -13.50 1.66 11.16
N ARG A 110 -12.47 0.83 11.15
CA ARG A 110 -11.09 1.25 10.88
C ARG A 110 -10.92 1.44 9.36
N PRO A 111 -10.37 2.57 8.87
CA PRO A 111 -10.01 2.69 7.46
C PRO A 111 -8.90 1.67 7.14
N TRP A 112 -8.86 1.15 5.92
CA TRP A 112 -7.84 0.17 5.52
C TRP A 112 -6.50 0.87 5.23
N TYR A 113 -6.60 2.04 4.60
CA TYR A 113 -5.48 2.88 4.19
C TYR A 113 -5.59 4.28 4.80
N THR A 114 -4.45 4.93 4.97
CA THR A 114 -4.29 6.30 5.49
C THR A 114 -3.07 6.95 4.84
N PHE A 115 -2.78 8.20 5.21
CA PHE A 115 -1.61 8.95 4.78
C PHE A 115 -1.17 9.92 5.88
N ASP A 116 0.10 10.32 5.85
CA ASP A 116 0.63 11.31 6.78
C ASP A 116 0.52 12.72 6.19
N ARG A 117 -0.12 13.65 6.92
CA ARG A 117 -0.23 15.05 6.51
C ARG A 117 1.04 15.85 6.77
N ASP A 118 1.82 15.49 7.77
CA ASP A 118 3.07 16.16 8.09
C ASP A 118 4.14 15.89 7.02
N ARG A 119 4.54 16.95 6.33
CA ARG A 119 5.57 16.89 5.28
C ARG A 119 6.93 16.45 5.83
N ARG A 120 7.31 16.86 7.04
CA ARG A 120 8.62 16.53 7.62
C ARG A 120 8.76 15.02 7.83
N LEU A 121 7.70 14.40 8.34
CA LEU A 121 7.65 12.95 8.53
C LEU A 121 7.73 12.22 7.19
N ARG A 122 6.92 12.63 6.20
CA ARG A 122 6.96 12.04 4.85
C ARG A 122 8.33 12.17 4.21
N ASP A 123 8.94 13.35 4.22
CA ASP A 123 10.26 13.58 3.62
C ASP A 123 11.36 12.79 4.34
N ALA A 124 11.23 12.55 5.66
CA ALA A 124 12.13 11.66 6.39
C ALA A 124 11.98 10.19 5.94
N VAL A 125 10.75 9.71 5.76
CA VAL A 125 10.47 8.36 5.23
C VAL A 125 11.00 8.24 3.80
N ARG A 126 10.68 9.18 2.91
CA ARG A 126 11.11 9.18 1.50
C ARG A 126 12.62 9.18 1.34
N ARG A 127 13.36 9.88 2.22
CA ARG A 127 14.83 9.82 2.22
C ARG A 127 15.39 8.45 2.58
N ARG A 128 14.66 7.65 3.36
CA ARG A 128 15.09 6.31 3.80
C ARG A 128 14.70 5.23 2.79
N VAL A 129 13.48 5.27 2.26
CA VAL A 129 12.90 4.18 1.46
C VAL A 129 12.59 4.55 0.01
N GLY A 130 12.84 5.80 -0.39
CA GLY A 130 12.45 6.35 -1.68
C GLY A 130 11.06 6.96 -1.67
N THR A 131 10.75 7.74 -2.72
CA THR A 131 9.38 8.22 -2.98
C THR A 131 8.66 7.15 -3.80
N PRO A 132 7.51 6.64 -3.34
CA PRO A 132 6.70 5.76 -4.16
C PRO A 132 6.31 6.44 -5.46
N GLU A 133 6.38 5.72 -6.58
CA GLU A 133 5.95 6.23 -7.89
C GLU A 133 4.44 6.50 -7.93
N ASP A 134 3.65 5.68 -7.22
CA ASP A 134 2.20 5.75 -7.20
C ASP A 134 1.61 5.29 -5.85
N HIS A 135 0.31 5.46 -5.72
CA HIS A 135 -0.49 4.89 -4.63
C HIS A 135 -0.58 3.38 -4.73
N GLN A 136 -0.77 2.75 -3.57
CA GLN A 136 -0.90 1.30 -3.47
C GLN A 136 -2.08 0.79 -4.30
N LEU A 137 -1.96 -0.41 -4.87
CA LEU A 137 -3.08 -1.14 -5.43
C LEU A 137 -3.71 -2.01 -4.34
N PRO A 138 -5.05 -2.13 -4.31
CA PRO A 138 -5.72 -3.00 -3.35
C PRO A 138 -5.30 -4.46 -3.60
N GLN A 139 -4.91 -5.15 -2.53
CA GLN A 139 -4.55 -6.56 -2.54
C GLN A 139 -5.55 -7.38 -1.70
N PRO A 140 -5.75 -8.66 -2.03
CA PRO A 140 -6.43 -9.58 -1.11
C PRO A 140 -5.71 -9.62 0.24
N GLY A 141 -6.44 -9.59 1.35
CA GLY A 141 -5.86 -9.56 2.70
C GLY A 141 -5.56 -8.17 3.26
N ASP A 142 -5.91 -7.10 2.54
CA ASP A 142 -5.68 -5.71 2.97
C ASP A 142 -6.69 -5.21 4.02
N SER A 143 -7.64 -6.03 4.46
CA SER A 143 -8.44 -5.60 5.60
C SER A 143 -7.57 -5.53 6.86
N PRO A 144 -7.78 -4.52 7.73
CA PRO A 144 -7.11 -4.46 9.02
C PRO A 144 -7.26 -5.74 9.86
N GLU A 145 -8.41 -6.41 9.73
CA GLU A 145 -8.72 -7.67 10.43
C GLU A 145 -7.89 -8.84 9.91
N GLU A 146 -7.82 -9.04 8.59
CA GLU A 146 -6.99 -10.09 7.97
C GLU A 146 -5.50 -9.87 8.29
N ARG A 147 -5.01 -8.64 8.17
CA ARG A 147 -3.61 -8.34 8.55
C ARG A 147 -3.36 -8.56 10.04
N ALA A 148 -4.31 -8.24 10.91
CA ALA A 148 -4.19 -8.51 12.33
C ALA A 148 -4.19 -10.02 12.63
N ALA A 149 -5.04 -10.79 11.95
CA ALA A 149 -5.09 -12.24 12.05
C ALA A 149 -3.78 -12.89 11.57
N GLU A 150 -3.21 -12.41 10.45
CA GLU A 150 -1.93 -12.87 9.93
C GLU A 150 -0.80 -12.59 10.92
N ARG A 151 -0.71 -11.36 11.46
CA ARG A 151 0.27 -11.03 12.51
C ARG A 151 0.10 -11.92 13.75
N ALA A 152 -1.13 -12.23 14.15
CA ALA A 152 -1.39 -13.12 15.27
C ALA A 152 -0.95 -14.57 14.96
N ALA A 153 -1.18 -15.06 13.74
CA ALA A 153 -0.74 -16.38 13.29
C ALA A 153 0.80 -16.48 13.28
N VAL A 154 1.51 -15.47 12.77
CA VAL A 154 2.98 -15.41 12.80
C VAL A 154 3.50 -15.40 14.24
N ARG A 155 2.87 -14.63 15.14
CA ARG A 155 3.25 -14.64 16.57
C ARG A 155 3.04 -16.00 17.22
N ARG A 156 1.93 -16.69 16.91
CA ARG A 156 1.66 -18.05 17.41
C ARG A 156 2.72 -19.03 16.91
N ARG A 157 2.99 -19.06 15.60
CA ARG A 157 4.02 -19.92 15.01
C ARG A 157 5.40 -19.73 15.65
N ARG A 158 5.84 -18.48 15.83
CA ARG A 158 7.12 -18.19 16.51
C ARG A 158 7.15 -18.70 17.95
N ARG A 159 6.04 -18.57 18.68
CA ARG A 159 5.94 -19.12 20.05
C ARG A 159 6.01 -20.64 20.04
N ASP A 160 5.37 -21.29 19.08
CA ASP A 160 5.39 -22.74 18.93
C ASP A 160 6.80 -23.25 18.58
N GLU A 161 7.48 -22.62 17.62
CA GLU A 161 8.87 -22.91 17.24
C GLU A 161 9.85 -22.66 18.41
N ASP A 162 9.65 -21.59 19.17
CA ASP A 162 10.42 -21.29 20.37
C ASP A 162 10.21 -22.34 21.47
N ARG A 163 8.97 -22.80 21.64
CA ARG A 163 8.61 -23.87 22.58
C ARG A 163 9.27 -25.18 22.17
N GLU A 164 9.17 -25.56 20.90
CA GLU A 164 9.78 -26.78 20.35
C GLU A 164 11.30 -26.76 20.53
N ARG A 165 11.96 -25.64 20.20
CA ARG A 165 13.40 -25.47 20.40
C ARG A 165 13.81 -25.65 21.85
N ARG A 166 13.09 -25.04 22.80
CA ARG A 166 13.36 -25.22 24.25
C ARG A 166 13.15 -26.67 24.69
N CYS A 167 12.15 -27.35 24.12
CA CYS A 167 11.92 -28.77 24.40
C CYS A 167 13.06 -29.66 23.91
N LEU A 168 13.55 -29.44 22.69
CA LEU A 168 14.69 -30.16 22.13
C LEU A 168 15.99 -29.87 22.88
N ALA A 169 16.20 -28.63 23.33
CA ALA A 169 17.34 -28.22 24.16
C ALA A 169 17.30 -28.77 25.60
N GLY A 170 16.21 -29.41 26.01
CA GLY A 170 16.04 -29.90 27.39
C GLY A 170 15.79 -28.79 28.41
N GLU A 171 15.56 -27.56 27.96
CA GLU A 171 15.26 -26.40 28.80
C GLU A 171 13.80 -26.39 29.29
N SER A 172 12.95 -27.25 28.69
CA SER A 172 11.61 -27.52 29.22
C SER A 172 11.67 -28.62 30.28
N ARG A 173 11.01 -28.41 31.42
CA ARG A 173 10.81 -29.46 32.44
C ARG A 173 10.08 -30.65 31.81
N ARG A 174 10.81 -31.74 31.53
CA ARG A 174 10.20 -32.99 31.08
C ARG A 174 9.49 -33.60 32.28
N LEU A 175 8.16 -33.72 32.21
CA LEU A 175 7.46 -34.63 33.11
C LEU A 175 7.91 -36.07 32.76
N PRO A 176 8.06 -36.96 33.75
CA PRO A 176 8.33 -38.37 33.48
C PRO A 176 7.29 -38.96 32.52
N GLU A 177 7.67 -39.94 31.68
CA GLU A 177 6.74 -40.63 30.75
C GLU A 177 5.50 -41.20 31.45
N PHE A 178 5.63 -41.52 32.73
CA PHE A 178 4.52 -41.81 33.64
C PHE A 178 4.55 -40.82 34.80
N PHE A 179 3.71 -39.78 34.71
CA PHE A 179 3.42 -38.91 35.83
C PHE A 179 2.02 -39.27 36.36
N GLU A 180 1.97 -40.05 37.44
CA GLU A 180 0.74 -40.18 38.23
C GLU A 180 0.61 -38.94 39.12
N CYS A 181 -0.39 -38.11 38.82
CA CYS A 181 -0.70 -36.97 39.66
C CYS A 181 -1.37 -37.46 40.95
N HIS A 182 -0.63 -37.46 42.05
CA HIS A 182 -1.21 -37.56 43.39
C HIS A 182 -1.29 -36.15 43.97
N CYS A 183 -2.42 -35.48 43.74
CA CYS A 183 -2.71 -34.24 44.44
C CYS A 183 -2.75 -34.52 45.94
N LEU A 184 -1.94 -33.80 46.71
CA LEU A 184 -2.14 -33.70 48.15
C LEU A 184 -3.50 -33.01 48.35
N SER A 185 -4.27 -33.44 49.35
CA SER A 185 -5.60 -32.88 49.63
C SER A 185 -5.58 -31.35 49.81
N GLY A 186 -4.45 -30.78 50.24
CA GLY A 186 -4.27 -29.32 50.35
C GLY A 186 -4.06 -28.57 49.03
N CYS A 187 -3.90 -29.24 47.88
CA CYS A 187 -3.86 -28.55 46.58
C CYS A 187 -5.26 -28.16 46.11
N ASP A 188 -6.27 -29.02 46.29
CA ASP A 188 -7.66 -28.71 45.96
C ASP A 188 -8.20 -27.54 46.79
N ASP A 189 -7.73 -27.41 48.03
CA ASP A 189 -8.10 -26.31 48.93
C ASP A 189 -7.47 -24.95 48.55
N LEU A 190 -6.45 -24.93 47.68
CA LEU A 190 -5.72 -23.72 47.25
C LEU A 190 -6.09 -23.25 45.83
N GLU A 191 -6.82 -24.05 45.07
CA GLU A 191 -7.16 -23.79 43.68
C GLU A 191 -8.48 -23.02 43.56
N ASP A 192 -8.42 -21.78 43.05
CA ASP A 192 -9.59 -20.91 42.88
C ASP A 192 -10.02 -20.71 41.41
N TRP A 193 -9.36 -21.41 40.47
CA TRP A 193 -9.61 -21.40 39.02
C TRP A 193 -9.55 -20.01 38.36
N SER A 194 -9.05 -18.99 39.06
CA SER A 194 -9.04 -17.60 38.59
C SER A 194 -7.69 -17.16 38.01
N GLY A 195 -6.66 -18.01 38.13
CA GLY A 195 -5.29 -17.68 37.76
C GLY A 195 -4.40 -18.88 37.45
N ARG A 196 -3.10 -18.70 37.64
CA ARG A 196 -2.11 -19.78 37.47
C ARG A 196 -2.25 -20.76 38.65
N PRO A 197 -2.25 -22.09 38.41
CA PRO A 197 -2.48 -23.06 39.47
C PRO A 197 -1.55 -22.87 40.66
N VAL A 198 -2.10 -22.96 41.87
CA VAL A 198 -1.34 -22.80 43.12
C VAL A 198 -1.13 -24.18 43.73
N HIS A 199 0.10 -24.49 44.13
CA HIS A 199 0.46 -25.82 44.64
C HIS A 199 0.81 -25.76 46.13
N ALA A 200 0.37 -26.78 46.88
CA ALA A 200 0.80 -26.98 48.26
C ALA A 200 2.32 -27.17 48.36
N GLU A 201 2.90 -26.73 49.47
CA GLU A 201 4.33 -26.83 49.75
C GLU A 201 4.78 -28.29 49.73
N GLY A 202 5.63 -28.65 48.77
CA GLY A 202 6.09 -30.02 48.55
C GLY A 202 5.38 -30.79 47.42
N CYS A 203 4.51 -30.19 46.59
CA CYS A 203 3.95 -30.93 45.44
C CYS A 203 5.06 -31.36 44.47
N PRO A 204 5.22 -32.68 44.22
CA PRO A 204 6.18 -33.18 43.24
C PRO A 204 5.77 -32.83 41.79
N CYS A 205 4.49 -32.48 41.61
CA CYS A 205 3.81 -32.25 40.34
C CYS A 205 4.17 -30.93 39.65
N SER A 206 4.20 -29.82 40.42
CA SER A 206 4.32 -28.44 39.93
C SER A 206 3.67 -28.17 38.56
N CYS A 207 2.49 -28.74 38.30
CA CYS A 207 1.93 -28.80 36.97
C CYS A 207 1.06 -27.56 36.68
N ASP A 208 1.45 -26.78 35.67
CA ASP A 208 0.68 -25.63 35.15
C ASP A 208 -0.53 -26.08 34.30
N VAL A 209 -1.29 -27.10 34.72
CA VAL A 209 -2.52 -27.53 34.00
C VAL A 209 -3.72 -26.81 34.61
N GLY A 210 -3.96 -25.60 34.08
CA GLY A 210 -5.24 -24.90 34.13
C GLY A 210 -5.79 -24.78 32.72
#